data_AF-A0A517NNE7-F1
#
_entry.id   AF-A0A517NNE7-F1
#
_cell.length_a   1.000
_cell.length_b   1.000
_cell.length_c   1.000
_cell.angle_alpha   90.00
_cell.angle_beta   90.00
_cell.angle_gamma   90.00
#
_symmetry.space_group_name_H-M   'P 1'
#
loop_
_entity.id
_entity.type
_entity.pdbx_description
1 polymer ?
#
loop_
_entity_poly.entity_id
_entity_poly.type
_entity_poly.pdbx_seq_one_letter_code
_entity_poly.pdbx_strand_id
1 'polypeptide(L)'
;MPNFTDAELAAFLDEALSAVRCSELEQQLRDDDQLRKRLIEVRGRETAGLHTIGGMWRRARVSCPDRSELGQFVLGTLPDEHADYIRFHLYEIGCRFCQANLDDLKAASEQPEQSSTRRQRYFQTSAGYLNDQG
;
A
#
# COMPACT_ATOMS: atom_id res chain seq x y z
N MET A 1 -9.50 -24.40 12.98
CA MET A 1 -9.69 -23.42 11.89
C MET A 1 -9.27 -22.06 12.42
N PRO A 2 -8.61 -21.20 11.63
CA PRO A 2 -8.26 -19.87 12.09
C PRO A 2 -9.54 -19.07 12.42
N ASN A 3 -9.56 -18.43 13.58
CA ASN A 3 -10.65 -17.54 13.95
C ASN A 3 -10.36 -16.15 13.39
N PHE A 4 -11.31 -15.57 12.64
CA PHE A 4 -11.24 -14.21 12.13
C PHE A 4 -12.11 -13.28 12.96
N THR A 5 -11.52 -12.19 13.44
CA THR A 5 -12.23 -11.12 14.16
C THR A 5 -12.96 -10.20 13.17
N ASP A 6 -13.98 -9.49 13.64
CA ASP A 6 -14.66 -8.48 12.80
C ASP A 6 -13.71 -7.36 12.35
N ALA A 7 -12.68 -7.07 13.16
CA ALA A 7 -11.64 -6.10 12.79
C ALA A 7 -10.80 -6.58 11.60
N GLU A 8 -10.48 -7.87 11.54
CA GLU A 8 -9.79 -8.48 10.40
C GLU A 8 -10.69 -8.58 9.16
N LEU A 9 -11.98 -8.87 9.34
CA LEU A 9 -12.95 -8.85 8.24
C LEU A 9 -13.07 -7.44 7.65
N ALA A 10 -13.14 -6.40 8.49
CA ALA A 10 -13.13 -5.02 8.03
C ALA A 10 -11.79 -4.67 7.35
N ALA A 11 -10.66 -5.07 7.93
CA ALA A 11 -9.35 -4.85 7.31
C ALA A 11 -9.21 -5.56 5.95
N PHE A 12 -9.81 -6.74 5.76
CA PHE A 12 -9.86 -7.43 4.48
C PHE A 12 -10.66 -6.62 3.45
N LEU A 13 -11.82 -6.08 3.85
CA LEU A 13 -12.64 -5.22 3.01
C LEU A 13 -11.95 -3.90 2.64
N ASP A 14 -11.14 -3.36 3.54
CA ASP A 14 -10.33 -2.14 3.34
C ASP A 14 -9.02 -2.40 2.57
N GLU A 15 -8.75 -3.63 2.10
CA GLU A 15 -7.46 -4.07 1.51
C GLU A 15 -6.23 -3.88 2.44
N ALA A 16 -6.48 -3.72 3.73
CA ALA A 16 -5.47 -3.45 4.76
C ALA A 16 -4.99 -4.71 5.50
N LEU A 17 -5.66 -5.85 5.32
CA LEU A 17 -5.24 -7.13 5.90
C LEU A 17 -4.01 -7.70 5.16
N SER A 18 -3.06 -8.29 5.89
CA SER A 18 -1.83 -8.86 5.32
C SER A 18 -2.11 -9.94 4.27
N ALA A 19 -1.21 -10.10 3.29
CA ALA A 19 -1.42 -11.02 2.17
C ALA A 19 -1.67 -12.48 2.63
N VAL A 20 -0.90 -12.96 3.62
CA VAL A 20 -1.05 -14.30 4.19
C VAL A 20 -2.44 -14.46 4.82
N ARG A 21 -2.87 -13.51 5.66
CA ARG A 21 -4.18 -13.55 6.31
C ARG A 21 -5.33 -13.43 5.30
N CYS A 22 -5.16 -12.66 4.21
CA CYS A 22 -6.12 -12.63 3.11
C CYS A 22 -6.28 -14.01 2.47
N SER A 23 -5.19 -14.68 2.12
CA SER A 23 -5.25 -16.01 1.50
C SER A 23 -5.90 -17.04 2.42
N GLU A 24 -5.60 -17.03 3.71
CA GLU A 24 -6.26 -17.88 4.70
C GLU A 24 -7.76 -17.61 4.80
N LEU A 25 -8.15 -16.33 4.81
CA LEU A 25 -9.56 -15.90 4.85
C LEU A 25 -10.30 -16.34 3.59
N GLU A 26 -9.75 -16.08 2.42
CA GLU A 26 -10.32 -16.48 1.12
C GLU A 26 -10.49 -17.99 1.00
N GLN A 27 -9.53 -18.77 1.50
CA GLN A 27 -9.64 -20.22 1.53
C GLN A 27 -10.78 -20.67 2.43
N GLN A 28 -10.88 -20.15 3.66
CA GLN A 28 -11.95 -20.53 4.58
C GLN A 28 -13.34 -20.07 4.10
N LEU A 29 -13.42 -18.90 3.45
CA LEU A 29 -14.67 -18.37 2.89
C LEU A 29 -15.28 -19.28 1.81
N ARG A 30 -14.58 -20.26 1.25
CA ARG A 30 -15.13 -21.20 0.26
C ARG A 30 -16.12 -22.18 0.86
N ASP A 31 -15.86 -22.65 2.08
CA ASP A 31 -16.61 -23.74 2.69
C ASP A 31 -17.34 -23.32 3.99
N ASP A 32 -17.14 -22.08 4.46
CA ASP A 32 -17.70 -21.57 5.72
C ASP A 32 -18.84 -20.55 5.49
N ASP A 33 -20.08 -21.03 5.50
CA ASP A 33 -21.30 -20.18 5.38
C ASP A 33 -21.43 -19.16 6.50
N GLN A 34 -21.03 -19.51 7.72
CA GLN A 34 -21.15 -18.61 8.86
C GLN A 34 -20.17 -17.45 8.74
N LEU A 35 -18.93 -17.72 8.30
CA LEU A 35 -17.94 -16.69 8.03
C LEU A 35 -18.37 -15.78 6.87
N ARG A 36 -18.95 -16.34 5.80
CA ARG A 36 -19.53 -15.54 4.70
C ARG A 36 -20.61 -14.58 5.21
N LYS A 37 -21.54 -15.06 6.04
CA LYS A 37 -22.60 -14.21 6.64
C LYS A 37 -22.00 -13.09 7.48
N ARG A 38 -21.02 -13.40 8.33
CA ARG A 38 -20.32 -12.40 9.15
C ARG A 38 -19.62 -11.34 8.28
N LEU A 39 -18.96 -11.73 7.19
CA LEU A 39 -18.33 -10.79 6.27
C LEU A 39 -19.35 -9.85 5.61
N ILE A 40 -20.51 -10.38 5.20
CA ILE A 40 -21.62 -9.58 4.66
C ILE A 40 -22.16 -8.60 5.72
N GLU A 41 -22.33 -9.03 6.96
CA GLU A 41 -22.78 -8.18 8.08
C GLU A 41 -21.80 -7.05 8.38
N VAL A 42 -20.49 -7.32 8.38
CA VAL A 42 -19.45 -6.29 8.52
C VAL A 42 -19.56 -5.27 7.39
N ARG A 43 -19.63 -5.71 6.13
CA ARG A 43 -19.78 -4.81 4.96
C ARG A 43 -21.07 -3.99 5.02
N GLY A 44 -22.17 -4.60 5.46
CA GLY A 44 -23.48 -3.95 5.59
C GLY A 44 -23.45 -2.82 6.62
N ARG A 45 -22.81 -3.04 7.79
CA ARG A 45 -22.62 -2.00 8.82
C ARG A 45 -21.87 -0.79 8.26
N GLU A 46 -20.78 -1.01 7.53
CA GLU A 46 -20.02 0.09 6.95
C GLU A 46 -20.80 0.87 5.91
N THR A 47 -21.56 0.18 5.06
CA THR A 47 -22.40 0.81 4.03
C THR A 47 -23.51 1.67 4.66
N ALA A 48 -23.99 1.30 5.85
CA ALA A 48 -24.93 2.08 6.64
C ALA A 48 -24.28 3.25 7.41
N GLY A 49 -22.99 3.51 7.21
CA GLY A 49 -22.24 4.58 7.89
C GLY A 49 -21.81 4.23 9.32
N LEU A 50 -21.96 2.98 9.76
CA LEU A 50 -21.54 2.52 11.08
C LEU A 50 -20.03 2.17 11.06
N HIS A 51 -19.20 3.20 10.93
CA HIS A 51 -17.76 3.03 10.91
C HIS A 51 -17.17 2.96 12.32
N THR A 52 -16.19 2.08 12.49
CA THR A 52 -15.37 2.07 13.70
C THR A 52 -14.23 3.08 13.58
N ILE A 53 -13.74 3.59 14.71
CA ILE A 53 -12.55 4.47 14.74
C ILE A 53 -11.37 3.77 14.05
N GLY A 54 -11.17 2.47 14.33
CA GLY A 54 -10.11 1.68 13.70
C GLY A 54 -10.24 1.56 12.17
N GLY A 55 -11.46 1.40 11.65
CA GLY A 55 -11.71 1.40 10.21
C GLY A 55 -11.40 2.74 9.55
N MET A 56 -11.85 3.84 10.16
CA MET A 56 -11.53 5.18 9.68
C MET A 56 -10.02 5.46 9.72
N TRP A 57 -9.33 5.07 10.79
CA TRP A 57 -7.89 5.27 10.96
C TRP A 57 -7.08 4.58 9.85
N ARG A 58 -7.43 3.33 9.50
CA ARG A 58 -6.77 2.59 8.41
C ARG A 58 -7.05 3.22 7.05
N ARG A 59 -8.31 3.55 6.74
CA ARG A 59 -8.66 4.17 5.45
C ARG A 59 -8.05 5.55 5.25
N ALA A 60 -8.05 6.37 6.31
CA ALA A 60 -7.41 7.67 6.29
C ALA A 60 -5.88 7.58 6.39
N ARG A 61 -5.32 6.39 6.62
CA ARG A 61 -3.87 6.14 6.71
C ARG A 61 -3.17 7.06 7.71
N VAL A 62 -3.83 7.32 8.83
CA VAL A 62 -3.41 8.36 9.81
C VAL A 62 -2.01 8.11 10.36
N SER A 63 -1.62 6.85 10.52
CA SER A 63 -0.29 6.45 11.01
C SER A 63 0.71 6.16 9.88
N CYS A 64 0.32 6.22 8.62
CA CYS A 64 1.25 5.88 7.54
C CYS A 64 2.23 7.04 7.32
N PRO A 65 3.54 6.77 7.18
CA PRO A 65 4.46 7.78 6.67
C PRO A 65 4.08 8.17 5.24
N ASP A 66 4.37 9.41 4.88
CA ASP A 66 4.19 9.85 3.50
C ASP A 66 5.27 9.25 2.57
N ARG A 67 5.07 9.39 1.26
CA ARG A 67 5.98 8.81 0.28
C ARG A 67 7.38 9.45 0.30
N SER A 68 7.50 10.72 0.70
CA SER A 68 8.79 11.42 0.83
C SER A 68 9.57 10.86 2.02
N GLU A 69 8.91 10.66 3.15
CA GLU A 69 9.49 10.02 4.34
C GLU A 69 9.96 8.59 4.03
N LEU A 70 9.15 7.80 3.31
CA LEU A 70 9.57 6.48 2.84
C LEU A 70 10.79 6.54 1.91
N GLY A 71 10.89 7.57 1.06
CA GLY A 71 12.06 7.79 0.21
C GLY A 71 13.33 8.09 1.03
N GLN A 72 13.22 8.97 2.03
CA GLN A 72 14.32 9.28 2.95
C GLN A 72 14.71 8.06 3.79
N PHE A 73 13.75 7.22 4.17
CA PHE A 73 13.99 5.94 4.83
C PHE A 73 14.81 5.00 3.94
N VAL A 74 14.46 4.86 2.65
CA VAL A 74 15.24 4.05 1.68
C VAL A 74 16.65 4.59 1.51
N LEU A 75 16.83 5.91 1.49
CA LEU A 75 18.13 6.56 1.35
C LEU A 75 18.96 6.59 2.65
N GLY A 76 18.38 6.18 3.78
CA GLY A 76 19.06 6.21 5.09
C GLY A 76 19.33 7.62 5.62
N THR A 77 18.49 8.60 5.26
CA THR A 77 18.70 10.03 5.63
C THR A 77 17.81 10.53 6.75
N LEU A 78 16.95 9.68 7.31
CA LEU A 78 16.08 10.03 8.44
C LEU A 78 16.83 9.97 9.78
N PRO A 79 16.42 10.79 10.77
CA PRO A 79 16.82 10.58 12.17
C PRO A 79 16.43 9.18 12.66
N ASP A 80 17.25 8.60 13.55
CA ASP A 80 17.09 7.22 14.02
C ASP A 80 15.68 6.92 14.55
N GLU A 81 15.12 7.81 15.39
CA GLU A 81 13.77 7.63 15.95
C GLU A 81 12.67 7.57 14.88
N HIS A 82 12.79 8.39 13.82
CA HIS A 82 11.86 8.38 12.69
C HIS A 82 12.03 7.11 11.86
N ALA A 83 13.27 6.68 11.61
CA ALA A 83 13.55 5.44 10.91
C ALA A 83 13.02 4.22 11.68
N ASP A 84 13.11 4.23 13.01
CA ASP A 84 12.57 3.19 13.88
C ASP A 84 11.05 3.10 13.78
N TYR A 85 10.35 4.23 13.80
CA TYR A 85 8.90 4.26 13.60
C TYR A 85 8.50 3.68 12.23
N ILE A 86 9.18 4.09 11.16
CA ILE A 86 8.88 3.57 9.82
C ILE A 86 9.16 2.08 9.74
N ARG A 87 10.25 1.59 10.35
CA ARG A 87 10.56 0.15 10.43
C ARG A 87 9.47 -0.62 11.16
N PHE A 88 9.03 -0.12 12.31
CA PHE A 88 7.90 -0.68 13.05
C PHE A 88 6.62 -0.72 12.20
N HIS A 89 6.30 0.37 11.51
CA HIS A 89 5.12 0.45 10.65
C HIS A 89 5.15 -0.53 9.46
N LEU A 90 6.33 -0.72 8.87
CA LEU A 90 6.52 -1.62 7.73
C LEU A 90 6.50 -3.09 8.11
N TYR A 91 7.10 -3.47 9.25
CA TYR A 91 7.37 -4.89 9.54
C TYR A 91 6.57 -5.45 10.71
N GLU A 92 6.25 -4.65 11.72
CA GLU A 92 5.45 -5.10 12.88
C GLU A 92 3.95 -4.87 12.65
N ILE A 93 3.58 -3.66 12.22
CA ILE A 93 2.19 -3.38 11.77
C ILE A 93 1.91 -4.10 10.45
N GLY A 94 2.92 -4.22 9.57
CA GLY A 94 2.77 -4.91 8.29
C GLY A 94 1.86 -4.16 7.31
N CYS A 95 1.92 -2.83 7.28
CA CYS A 95 1.04 -2.01 6.45
C CYS A 95 1.32 -2.24 4.95
N ARG A 96 0.38 -2.91 4.26
CA ARG A 96 0.50 -3.26 2.84
C ARG A 96 0.68 -2.05 1.93
N PHE A 97 0.02 -0.94 2.22
CA PHE A 97 0.15 0.28 1.43
C PHE A 97 1.58 0.85 1.48
N CYS A 98 2.18 0.88 2.68
CA CYS A 98 3.54 1.39 2.86
C CYS A 98 4.57 0.41 2.30
N GLN A 99 4.37 -0.90 2.45
CA GLN A 99 5.23 -1.91 1.83
C GLN A 99 5.23 -1.80 0.30
N ALA A 100 4.06 -1.66 -0.33
CA ALA A 100 3.98 -1.45 -1.78
C ALA A 100 4.69 -0.16 -2.23
N ASN A 101 4.52 0.94 -1.48
CA ASN A 101 5.25 2.18 -1.76
C ASN A 101 6.77 2.01 -1.61
N LEU A 102 7.22 1.27 -0.59
CA LEU A 102 8.62 0.97 -0.36
C LEU A 102 9.22 0.18 -1.51
N ASP A 103 8.50 -0.84 -2.00
CA ASP A 103 8.93 -1.67 -3.13
C ASP A 103 9.08 -0.84 -4.41
N ASP A 104 8.10 0.03 -4.69
CA ASP A 104 8.17 0.98 -5.82
C ASP A 104 9.38 1.92 -5.71
N LEU A 105 9.64 2.45 -4.51
CA LEU A 105 10.74 3.39 -4.25
C LEU A 105 12.10 2.70 -4.43
N LYS A 106 12.24 1.47 -3.93
CA LYS A 106 13.46 0.66 -4.10
C LYS A 106 13.71 0.36 -5.57
N ALA A 107 12.69 -0.12 -6.30
CA ALA A 107 12.80 -0.40 -7.73
C ALA A 107 13.20 0.85 -8.55
N ALA A 108 12.65 2.02 -8.20
CA ALA A 108 13.02 3.28 -8.84
C ALA A 108 14.47 3.70 -8.54
N SER A 109 15.00 3.41 -7.34
CA SER A 109 16.38 3.70 -6.97
C SER A 109 17.40 2.81 -7.70
N GLU A 110 17.01 1.60 -8.06
CA GLU A 110 17.85 0.62 -8.78
C GLU A 110 17.87 0.84 -10.30
N GLN A 111 16.95 1.66 -10.85
CA GLN A 111 16.83 1.93 -12.30
C GLN A 111 17.05 3.41 -12.72
N PRO A 112 18.19 4.04 -12.39
CA PRO A 112 18.44 5.44 -12.77
C PRO A 112 18.58 5.65 -14.29
N GLU A 113 19.11 4.68 -15.04
CA GLU A 113 19.60 4.89 -16.42
C GLU A 113 18.53 4.88 -17.52
N GLN A 114 17.37 4.24 -17.29
CA GLN A 114 16.33 4.14 -18.34
C GLN A 114 15.51 5.44 -18.48
N SER A 115 15.35 6.20 -17.40
CA SER A 115 14.58 7.45 -17.38
C SER A 115 15.28 8.60 -18.12
N SER A 116 16.60 8.73 -17.95
CA SER A 116 17.45 9.70 -18.66
C SER A 116 17.50 9.38 -20.15
N THR A 117 17.75 8.12 -20.50
CA THR A 117 17.83 7.65 -21.90
C THR A 117 16.50 7.86 -22.64
N ARG A 118 15.35 7.60 -21.99
CA ARG A 118 14.02 7.84 -22.59
C ARG A 118 13.73 9.34 -22.78
N ARG A 119 14.01 10.19 -21.78
CA ARG A 119 13.86 11.65 -21.89
C ARG A 119 14.74 12.23 -23.00
N GLN A 120 15.96 11.73 -23.14
CA GLN A 120 16.92 12.19 -24.13
C GLN A 120 16.51 11.81 -25.55
N ARG A 121 15.95 10.60 -25.75
CA ARG A 121 15.35 10.20 -27.04
C ARG A 121 14.16 11.09 -27.44
N TYR A 122 13.23 11.36 -26.53
CA TYR A 122 12.09 12.24 -26.84
C TYR A 122 12.54 13.66 -27.19
N PHE A 123 13.51 14.22 -26.45
CA PHE A 123 14.09 15.53 -26.75
C PHE A 123 14.77 15.58 -28.12
N GLN A 124 15.55 14.54 -28.47
CA GLN A 124 16.20 14.43 -29.78
C GLN A 124 15.19 14.28 -30.92
N THR A 125 14.09 13.55 -30.73
CA THR A 125 13.03 13.44 -31.75
C THR A 125 12.24 14.74 -31.95
N SER A 126 12.03 15.55 -30.90
CA SER A 126 11.36 16.84 -31.02
C SER A 126 12.23 17.94 -31.63
N ALA A 127 13.56 17.88 -31.44
CA ALA A 127 14.50 18.82 -32.06
C ALA A 127 14.61 18.61 -33.58
N GLY A 128 14.43 17.38 -34.06
CA GLY A 128 14.42 17.07 -35.50
C GLY A 128 13.26 17.73 -36.27
N TYR A 129 12.10 17.95 -35.62
CA TYR A 129 10.94 18.60 -36.24
C TYR A 129 11.05 20.14 -36.30
N LEU A 130 11.93 20.76 -35.51
CA LEU A 130 12.12 22.21 -35.48
C LEU A 130 13.18 22.70 -36.46
N ASN A 131 14.05 21.83 -36.95
CA ASN A 131 15.08 22.15 -37.95
C ASN A 131 14.61 21.99 -39.41
N ASP A 132 13.40 21.47 -39.65
CA ASP A 132 12.85 21.23 -41.00
C ASP A 132 11.88 22.34 -41.47
N GLN A 133 11.89 23.50 -40.80
CA GLN A 133 11.15 24.71 -41.20
C GLN A 133 12.05 25.96 -41.32
N GLY A 134 13.33 25.77 -41.67
CA GLY A 134 14.27 26.85 -42.00
C GLY A 134 14.44 27.00 -43.50
#